data_AF-A0A2G9YYB3-F1
#
_entry.id   AF-A0A2G9YYB3-F1
#
_cell.length_a   1.000
_cell.length_b   1.000
_cell.length_c   1.000
_cell.angle_alpha   90.00
_cell.angle_beta   90.00
_cell.angle_gamma   90.00
#
_symmetry.space_group_name_H-M   'P 1'
#
loop_
_entity.id
_entity.type
_entity.pdbx_description
1 polymer ?
#
loop_
_entity_poly.entity_id
_entity_poly.type
_entity_poly.pdbx_seq_one_letter_code
_entity_poly.pdbx_strand_id
1 'polypeptide(L)'
;EKAEIKVDASGFVGAIVKWVLIIVVLQIAVGILGWTDFAVILGKVIDYLPNVIVAALIFVVAVIVADILQKVVVAAAEGARFTYTRFAGAIVKWAIWIFAILAILRQLVIAPELVETLFGAIVYGIVAVFVIAFGLGGRDVAAEILQDLKKKLKE
;
A
#
# COMPACT_ATOMS: atom_id res chain seq x y z
N GLU A 1 28.27 11.29 -2.15
CA GLU A 1 27.76 11.46 -3.53
C GLU A 1 26.30 11.06 -3.54
N LYS A 2 25.37 12.03 -3.52
CA LYS A 2 23.94 11.72 -3.60
C LYS A 2 23.69 11.34 -5.06
N ALA A 3 23.26 10.12 -5.32
CA ALA A 3 22.83 9.74 -6.66
C ALA A 3 21.68 10.68 -7.04
N GLU A 4 21.97 11.67 -7.89
CA GLU A 4 20.96 12.37 -8.68
C GLU A 4 20.40 11.33 -9.65
N ILE A 5 19.52 10.45 -9.14
CA ILE A 5 18.55 9.82 -10.00
C ILE A 5 17.65 10.98 -10.44
N LYS A 6 18.02 11.63 -11.54
CA LYS A 6 17.07 12.37 -12.36
C LYS A 6 16.09 11.31 -12.81
N VAL A 7 15.04 11.10 -12.01
CA VAL A 7 13.87 10.33 -12.43
C VAL A 7 13.29 11.14 -13.58
N ASP A 8 13.77 10.83 -14.78
CA ASP A 8 13.32 11.45 -15.99
C ASP A 8 11.94 10.89 -16.25
N ALA A 9 10.93 11.51 -15.64
CA ALA A 9 9.54 11.14 -15.83
C ALA A 9 9.18 11.17 -17.32
N SER A 10 9.74 12.12 -18.09
CA SER A 10 9.64 12.13 -19.55
C SER A 10 10.30 10.93 -20.20
N GLY A 11 11.46 10.49 -19.73
CA GLY A 11 12.14 9.27 -20.19
C GLY A 11 11.34 8.00 -19.91
N PHE A 12 10.76 7.85 -18.72
CA PHE A 12 9.91 6.72 -18.37
C PHE A 12 8.63 6.66 -19.23
N VAL A 13 7.92 7.79 -19.34
CA VAL A 13 6.73 7.90 -20.19
C VAL A 13 7.09 7.69 -21.66
N GLY A 14 8.21 8.24 -22.12
CA GLY A 14 8.72 8.03 -23.48
C GLY A 14 9.03 6.57 -23.79
N ALA A 15 9.63 5.84 -22.84
CA ALA A 15 9.86 4.40 -22.98
C ALA A 15 8.54 3.62 -23.08
N ILE A 16 7.55 3.96 -22.25
CA ILE A 16 6.20 3.38 -22.30
C ILE A 16 5.57 3.62 -23.68
N VAL A 17 5.53 4.86 -24.15
CA VAL A 17 4.95 5.22 -25.45
C VAL A 17 5.67 4.51 -26.61
N LYS A 18 7.00 4.41 -26.56
CA LYS A 18 7.79 3.66 -27.54
C LYS A 18 7.35 2.20 -27.62
N TRP A 19 7.20 1.53 -26.48
CA TRP A 19 6.76 0.14 -26.45
C TRP A 19 5.31 -0.03 -26.93
N VAL A 20 4.41 0.90 -26.60
CA VAL A 20 3.04 0.89 -27.14
C VAL A 20 3.05 0.94 -28.65
N LEU A 21 3.79 1.89 -29.24
CA LEU A 21 3.87 2.03 -30.68
C LEU A 21 4.38 0.76 -31.35
N ILE A 22 5.43 0.14 -30.78
CA ILE A 22 5.97 -1.14 -31.26
C ILE A 22 4.90 -2.23 -31.22
N ILE A 23 4.19 -2.38 -30.09
CA ILE A 23 3.18 -3.43 -29.90
C ILE A 23 1.98 -3.21 -30.83
N VAL A 24 1.53 -1.97 -31.01
CA VAL A 24 0.42 -1.63 -31.92
C VAL A 24 0.77 -1.96 -33.37
N VAL A 25 1.96 -1.57 -33.83
CA VAL A 25 2.41 -1.90 -35.19
C VAL A 25 2.51 -3.41 -35.38
N LEU A 26 3.05 -4.12 -34.39
CA LEU A 26 3.13 -5.57 -34.41
C LEU A 26 1.74 -6.22 -34.43
N GLN A 27 0.79 -5.71 -33.66
CA GLN A 27 -0.59 -6.20 -33.62
C GLN A 27 -1.28 -6.08 -34.98
N ILE A 28 -1.09 -4.96 -35.68
CA ILE A 28 -1.62 -4.76 -37.03
C ILE A 28 -0.98 -5.75 -38.01
N ALA A 29 0.34 -5.90 -37.97
CA ALA A 29 1.06 -6.82 -38.85
C ALA A 29 0.60 -8.28 -38.66
N VAL A 30 0.51 -8.72 -37.40
CA VAL A 30 0.03 -10.06 -37.00
C VAL A 30 -1.43 -10.27 -37.39
N GLY A 31 -2.26 -9.23 -37.26
CA GLY A 31 -3.66 -9.25 -37.69
C GLY A 31 -3.81 -9.49 -39.19
N ILE A 32 -2.96 -8.86 -40.02
CA ILE A 32 -2.92 -9.08 -41.47
C ILE A 32 -2.46 -10.51 -41.81
N LEU A 33 -1.52 -11.06 -41.03
CA LEU A 33 -1.03 -12.43 -41.18
C LEU A 33 -2.07 -13.50 -40.74
N GLY A 34 -3.23 -13.08 -40.20
CA GLY A 34 -4.30 -13.97 -39.78
C GLY A 34 -4.07 -14.63 -38.41
N TRP A 35 -3.05 -14.21 -37.65
CA TRP A 35 -2.72 -14.75 -36.32
C TRP A 35 -3.51 -14.02 -35.23
N THR A 36 -4.84 -14.18 -35.25
CA THR A 36 -5.77 -13.42 -34.39
C THR A 36 -5.50 -13.62 -32.90
N ASP A 37 -5.17 -14.83 -32.47
CA ASP A 37 -4.92 -15.12 -31.05
C ASP A 37 -3.69 -14.36 -30.52
N PHE A 38 -2.64 -14.24 -31.33
CA PHE A 38 -1.44 -13.50 -30.93
C PHE A 38 -1.72 -11.98 -30.88
N ALA A 39 -2.52 -11.46 -31.81
CA ALA A 39 -2.97 -10.06 -31.77
C ALA A 39 -3.79 -9.75 -30.51
N VAL A 40 -4.64 -10.67 -30.05
CA VAL A 40 -5.40 -10.53 -28.79
C VAL A 40 -4.46 -10.47 -27.58
N ILE A 41 -3.41 -11.29 -27.54
CA ILE A 41 -2.41 -11.26 -26.46
C ILE A 41 -1.69 -9.90 -26.44
N LEU A 42 -1.31 -9.35 -27.59
CA LEU A 42 -0.69 -8.03 -27.67
C LEU A 42 -1.61 -6.91 -27.15
N GLY A 43 -2.91 -7.00 -27.46
CA GLY A 43 -3.92 -6.08 -26.91
C GLY A 43 -3.96 -6.09 -25.38
N LYS A 44 -3.92 -7.28 -24.76
CA LYS A 44 -3.86 -7.41 -23.29
C LYS A 44 -2.63 -6.75 -22.67
N VAL A 45 -1.49 -6.73 -23.37
CA VAL A 45 -0.28 -6.04 -22.89
C VAL A 45 -0.48 -4.52 -22.89
N ILE A 46 -1.19 -3.98 -23.88
CA ILE A 46 -1.54 -2.56 -23.93
C ILE A 46 -2.52 -2.22 -22.80
N ASP A 47 -3.54 -3.05 -22.57
CA ASP A 47 -4.53 -2.87 -21.50
C ASP A 47 -3.91 -2.96 -20.10
N TYR A 48 -2.77 -3.65 -19.97
CA TYR A 48 -2.01 -3.75 -18.73
C TYR A 48 -1.17 -2.48 -18.43
N LEU A 49 -0.89 -1.66 -19.43
CA LEU A 49 0.01 -0.53 -19.29
C LEU A 49 -0.50 0.59 -18.36
N PRO A 50 -1.79 0.97 -18.38
CA PRO A 50 -2.36 1.90 -17.39
C PRO A 50 -2.11 1.45 -15.95
N ASN A 51 -2.19 0.14 -15.68
CA ASN A 51 -1.92 -0.42 -14.37
C ASN A 51 -0.46 -0.22 -13.94
N VAL A 52 0.49 -0.43 -14.84
CA VAL A 52 1.92 -0.19 -14.58
C VAL A 52 2.18 1.29 -14.25
N ILE A 53 1.53 2.22 -14.96
CA ILE A 53 1.65 3.66 -14.71
C ILE A 53 1.13 3.99 -13.31
N VAL A 54 -0.06 3.52 -12.95
CA VAL A 54 -0.63 3.76 -11.61
C VAL A 54 0.24 3.15 -10.51
N ALA A 55 0.77 1.94 -10.72
CA ALA A 55 1.69 1.30 -9.79
C ALA A 55 2.98 2.12 -9.58
N ALA A 56 3.55 2.67 -10.66
CA ALA A 56 4.72 3.54 -10.58
C ALA A 56 4.41 4.85 -9.83
N LEU A 57 3.23 5.44 -10.04
CA LEU A 57 2.79 6.62 -9.29
C LEU A 57 2.64 6.32 -7.79
N ILE A 58 2.03 5.18 -7.44
CA ILE A 58 1.92 4.73 -6.05
C ILE A 58 3.31 4.60 -5.42
N PHE A 59 4.27 4.02 -6.12
CA PHE A 59 5.65 3.89 -5.64
C PHE A 59 6.29 5.25 -5.34
N VAL A 60 6.19 6.21 -6.26
CA VAL A 60 6.73 7.56 -6.08
C VAL A 60 6.10 8.25 -4.86
N VAL A 61 4.77 8.20 -4.75
CA VAL A 61 4.04 8.76 -3.60
C VAL A 61 4.47 8.08 -2.31
N ALA A 62 4.57 6.75 -2.30
CA ALA A 62 4.96 5.98 -1.11
C ALA A 62 6.36 6.35 -0.61
N VAL A 63 7.35 6.54 -1.50
CA VAL A 63 8.70 6.97 -1.12
C VAL A 63 8.66 8.31 -0.39
N ILE A 64 7.93 9.28 -0.95
CA ILE A 64 7.82 10.63 -0.38
C ILE A 64 7.08 10.58 0.97
N VAL A 65 5.93 9.89 1.01
CA VAL A 65 5.08 9.78 2.20
C VAL A 65 5.81 9.05 3.33
N ALA A 66 6.54 7.97 3.02
CA ALA A 66 7.32 7.21 4.00
C ALA A 66 8.36 8.09 4.70
N ASP A 67 9.09 8.90 3.94
CA ASP A 67 10.12 9.77 4.50
C ASP A 67 9.55 10.95 5.28
N ILE A 68 8.44 11.55 4.82
CA ILE A 68 7.76 12.64 5.53
C ILE A 68 7.20 12.12 6.86
N LEU A 69 6.39 11.06 6.83
CA LEU A 69 5.74 10.54 8.02
C LEU A 69 6.74 9.99 9.04
N GLN A 70 7.83 9.36 8.58
CA GLN A 70 8.93 8.97 9.47
C GLN A 70 9.46 10.18 10.26
N LYS A 71 9.73 11.31 9.60
CA LYS A 71 10.26 12.51 10.26
C LYS A 71 9.25 13.14 11.21
N VAL A 72 7.98 13.21 10.81
CA VAL A 72 6.89 13.73 11.66
C VAL A 72 6.78 12.93 12.95
N VAL A 73 6.82 11.60 12.85
CA VAL A 73 6.70 10.71 14.02
C VAL A 73 7.93 10.80 14.92
N VAL A 74 9.13 10.89 14.35
CA VAL A 74 10.36 11.11 15.14
C VAL A 74 10.27 12.43 15.90
N ALA A 75 9.90 13.53 15.23
CA ALA A 75 9.77 14.85 15.85
C ALA A 75 8.71 14.87 16.97
N ALA A 76 7.56 14.22 16.73
CA ALA A 76 6.51 14.10 17.74
C ALA A 76 6.97 13.29 18.96
N ALA A 77 7.68 12.18 18.74
CA ALA A 77 8.21 11.35 19.82
C ALA A 77 9.31 12.07 20.62
N GLU A 78 10.12 12.91 19.97
CA GLU A 78 11.16 13.71 20.64
C GLU A 78 10.52 14.77 21.56
N GLY A 79 9.45 15.43 21.08
CA GLY A 79 8.66 16.36 21.89
C GLY A 79 8.03 15.70 23.14
N ALA A 80 7.72 14.40 23.06
CA ALA A 80 7.16 13.61 24.16
C ALA A 80 8.23 12.99 25.10
N ARG A 81 9.52 13.31 24.94
CA ARG A 81 10.65 12.72 25.68
C ARG A 81 10.72 11.18 25.61
N PHE A 82 10.28 10.59 24.50
CA PHE A 82 10.39 9.14 24.31
C PHE A 82 11.85 8.74 24.04
N THR A 83 12.35 7.69 24.70
CA THR A 83 13.74 7.22 24.55
C THR A 83 14.00 6.56 23.18
N TYR A 84 12.98 6.02 22.53
CA TYR A 84 13.09 5.19 21.31
C TYR A 84 12.52 5.86 20.05
N THR A 85 12.78 7.16 19.86
CA THR A 85 12.23 7.97 18.76
C THR A 85 12.56 7.43 17.37
N ARG A 86 13.82 7.04 17.14
CA ARG A 86 14.27 6.47 15.86
C ARG A 86 13.61 5.13 15.54
N PHE A 87 13.31 4.33 16.56
CA PHE A 87 12.65 3.03 16.39
C PHE A 87 11.18 3.22 15.98
N ALA A 88 10.47 4.16 16.62
CA ALA A 88 9.11 4.52 16.25
C ALA A 88 9.03 5.01 14.78
N GLY A 89 9.95 5.88 14.37
CA GLY A 89 10.03 6.33 12.98
C GLY A 89 10.30 5.18 12.00
N ALA A 90 11.16 4.24 12.35
CA ALA A 90 11.45 3.07 11.51
C ALA A 90 10.23 2.17 11.34
N ILE A 91 9.45 1.91 12.40
CA ILE A 91 8.21 1.14 12.34
C ILE A 91 7.23 1.77 11.34
N VAL A 92 7.04 3.09 11.42
CA VAL A 92 6.13 3.81 10.53
C VAL A 92 6.60 3.73 9.08
N LYS A 93 7.90 3.93 8.84
CA LYS A 93 8.47 3.79 7.49
C LYS A 93 8.21 2.40 6.91
N TRP A 94 8.47 1.34 7.68
CA TRP A 94 8.25 -0.04 7.25
C TRP A 94 6.79 -0.38 7.05
N ALA A 95 5.90 0.12 7.91
CA ALA A 95 4.46 -0.05 7.73
C ALA A 95 3.99 0.55 6.40
N ILE A 96 4.42 1.78 6.08
CA ILE A 96 4.08 2.43 4.81
C ILE A 96 4.60 1.62 3.62
N TRP A 97 5.83 1.12 3.68
CA TRP A 97 6.39 0.27 2.62
C TRP A 97 5.61 -1.02 2.41
N ILE A 98 5.22 -1.71 3.49
CA ILE A 98 4.41 -2.94 3.40
C ILE A 98 3.09 -2.65 2.68
N PHE A 99 2.37 -1.62 3.10
CA PHE A 99 1.10 -1.25 2.46
C PHE A 99 1.27 -0.76 1.02
N ALA A 100 2.34 0.00 0.74
CA ALA A 100 2.64 0.47 -0.61
C ALA A 100 2.94 -0.70 -1.56
N ILE A 101 3.74 -1.67 -1.12
CA ILE A 101 4.05 -2.86 -1.91
C ILE A 101 2.78 -3.66 -2.19
N LEU A 102 1.93 -3.89 -1.19
CA LEU A 102 0.65 -4.57 -1.39
C LEU A 102 -0.25 -3.81 -2.38
N ALA A 103 -0.33 -2.48 -2.27
CA ALA A 103 -1.10 -1.67 -3.22
C ALA A 103 -0.55 -1.74 -4.65
N ILE A 104 0.78 -1.73 -4.81
CA ILE A 104 1.45 -1.88 -6.10
C ILE A 104 1.17 -3.25 -6.70
N LEU A 105 1.30 -4.33 -5.92
CA LEU A 105 1.03 -5.69 -6.38
C LEU A 105 -0.43 -5.87 -6.82
N ARG A 106 -1.36 -5.28 -6.06
CA ARG A 106 -2.78 -5.24 -6.43
C ARG A 106 -2.99 -4.51 -7.75
N GLN A 107 -2.36 -3.35 -7.93
CA GLN A 107 -2.49 -2.57 -9.17
C GLN A 107 -1.90 -3.32 -10.36
N LEU A 108 -0.78 -4.02 -10.18
CA LEU A 108 -0.17 -4.90 -11.17
C LEU A 108 -0.95 -6.21 -11.39
N VAL A 109 -2.07 -6.42 -10.70
CA VAL A 109 -2.92 -7.63 -10.85
C VAL A 109 -2.11 -8.92 -10.65
N ILE A 110 -1.08 -8.87 -9.79
CA ILE A 110 -0.25 -10.03 -9.47
C ILE A 110 -0.88 -10.75 -8.29
N ALA A 111 -1.53 -11.89 -8.56
CA ALA A 111 -2.24 -12.70 -7.57
C ALA A 111 -3.16 -11.85 -6.66
N PRO A 112 -4.15 -11.14 -7.23
CA PRO A 112 -4.94 -10.15 -6.51
C PRO A 112 -5.64 -10.74 -5.29
N GLU A 113 -6.10 -12.00 -5.35
CA GLU A 113 -6.75 -12.70 -4.24
C GLU A 113 -5.78 -12.90 -3.06
N LEU A 114 -4.51 -13.22 -3.34
CA LEU A 114 -3.49 -13.34 -2.30
C LEU A 114 -3.20 -11.98 -1.66
N VAL A 115 -3.07 -10.94 -2.47
CA VAL A 115 -2.80 -9.57 -1.99
C VAL A 115 -3.96 -9.05 -1.14
N GLU A 116 -5.20 -9.24 -1.56
CA GLU A 116 -6.40 -8.85 -0.81
C GLU A 116 -6.52 -9.63 0.50
N THR A 117 -6.23 -10.94 0.48
CA THR A 117 -6.21 -11.78 1.68
C THR A 117 -5.14 -11.31 2.67
N LEU A 118 -3.92 -11.01 2.20
CA LEU A 118 -2.83 -10.50 3.05
C LEU A 118 -3.15 -9.12 3.63
N PHE A 119 -3.69 -8.22 2.81
CA PHE A 119 -4.13 -6.90 3.25
C PHE A 119 -5.21 -7.04 4.33
N GLY A 120 -6.23 -7.86 4.07
CA GLY A 120 -7.28 -8.18 5.04
C GLY A 120 -6.72 -8.78 6.32
N ALA A 121 -5.81 -9.74 6.24
CA ALA A 121 -5.20 -10.39 7.41
C ALA A 121 -4.45 -9.39 8.30
N ILE A 122 -3.71 -8.44 7.73
CA ILE A 122 -3.03 -7.39 8.49
C ILE A 122 -4.05 -6.50 9.19
N VAL A 123 -5.06 -6.01 8.45
CA VAL A 123 -6.08 -5.10 8.99
C VAL A 123 -6.90 -5.79 10.09
N TYR A 124 -7.42 -7.00 9.81
CA TYR A 124 -8.17 -7.78 10.78
C TYR A 124 -7.32 -8.18 11.98
N GLY A 125 -6.03 -8.47 11.78
CA GLY A 125 -5.09 -8.74 12.87
C GLY A 125 -4.93 -7.53 13.79
N ILE A 126 -4.72 -6.33 13.24
CA ILE A 126 -4.61 -5.09 14.01
C ILE A 126 -5.92 -4.82 14.77
N VAL A 127 -7.07 -4.93 14.09
CA VAL A 127 -8.37 -4.75 14.72
C VAL A 127 -8.58 -5.76 15.85
N ALA A 128 -8.24 -7.03 15.64
CA ALA A 128 -8.36 -8.06 16.66
C ALA A 128 -7.51 -7.75 17.89
N VAL A 129 -6.25 -7.34 17.69
CA VAL A 129 -5.35 -6.93 18.79
C VAL A 129 -5.96 -5.77 19.58
N PHE A 130 -6.48 -4.74 18.91
CA PHE A 130 -7.12 -3.62 19.58
C PHE A 130 -8.39 -4.03 20.33
N VAL A 131 -9.26 -4.83 19.70
CA VAL A 131 -10.49 -5.35 20.32
C VAL A 131 -10.15 -6.12 21.58
N ILE A 132 -9.11 -6.97 21.55
CA ILE A 132 -8.68 -7.74 22.71
C ILE A 132 -8.04 -6.83 23.77
N ALA A 133 -7.19 -5.89 23.39
CA ALA A 133 -6.52 -4.97 24.31
C ALA A 133 -7.53 -4.09 25.05
N PHE A 134 -8.51 -3.52 24.35
CA PHE A 134 -9.57 -2.71 24.97
C PHE A 134 -10.59 -3.58 25.71
N GLY A 135 -10.98 -4.73 25.16
CA GLY A 135 -11.94 -5.63 25.77
C GLY A 135 -11.46 -6.20 27.10
N LEU A 136 -10.20 -6.68 27.15
CA LEU A 136 -9.59 -7.17 28.38
C LEU A 136 -9.16 -6.02 29.30
N GLY A 137 -8.57 -4.94 28.75
CA GLY A 137 -8.11 -3.80 29.54
C GLY A 137 -9.22 -2.97 30.19
N GLY A 138 -10.41 -2.96 29.61
CA GLY A 138 -11.59 -2.28 30.16
C GLY A 138 -12.43 -3.15 31.09
N ARG A 139 -12.05 -4.42 31.31
CA ARG A 139 -12.86 -5.39 32.06
C ARG A 139 -13.18 -4.92 33.48
N ASP A 140 -12.19 -4.41 34.19
CA ASP A 140 -12.35 -4.03 35.60
C ASP A 140 -13.23 -2.76 35.73
N VAL A 141 -13.01 -1.78 34.86
CA VAL A 141 -13.83 -0.56 34.77
C VAL A 141 -15.28 -0.91 34.44
N ALA A 142 -15.49 -1.81 33.48
CA ALA A 142 -16.83 -2.29 33.14
C ALA A 142 -17.49 -3.03 34.32
N ALA A 143 -16.73 -3.83 35.07
CA ALA A 143 -17.23 -4.54 36.24
C ALA A 143 -17.68 -3.56 37.34
N GLU A 144 -16.92 -2.49 37.58
CA GLU A 144 -17.23 -1.46 38.58
C GLU A 144 -18.50 -0.68 38.20
N ILE A 145 -18.62 -0.23 36.94
CA ILE A 145 -19.82 0.44 36.42
C ILE A 145 -21.07 -0.45 36.58
N LEU A 146 -20.96 -1.74 36.27
CA LEU A 146 -22.07 -2.68 36.41
C LEU A 146 -22.45 -2.91 37.88
N GLN A 147 -21.48 -2.93 38.79
CA GLN A 147 -21.74 -3.05 40.22
C GLN A 147 -22.46 -1.81 40.78
N ASP A 148 -22.04 -0.62 40.39
CA ASP A 148 -22.68 0.64 40.79
C ASP A 148 -24.10 0.76 40.26
N LEU A 149 -24.32 0.38 39.00
CA LEU A 149 -25.66 0.34 38.42
C LEU A 149 -26.56 -0.65 39.17
N LYS A 150 -26.03 -1.83 39.52
CA LYS A 150 -26.75 -2.83 40.30
C LYS A 150 -27.10 -2.36 41.71
N LYS A 151 -26.25 -1.54 42.35
CA LYS A 151 -26.56 -0.93 43.65
C LYS A 151 -27.69 0.09 43.53
N LYS A 152 -27.62 0.99 42.53
CA LYS A 152 -28.65 2.02 42.29
C LYS A 152 -30.02 1.47 41.91
N LEU A 153 -30.08 0.28 41.31
CA LEU A 153 -31.34 -0.39 40.97
C LEU A 153 -31.93 -1.21 42.12
N LYS A 154 -31.17 -1.43 43.20
CA LYS A 154 -31.60 -2.16 44.39
C LYS A 154 -32.07 -1.25 45.52
N GLU A 155 -31.75 0.04 45.45
CA GLU A 155 -32.39 1.12 46.21
C GLU A 155 -33.71 1.53 45.52
#